data_AF-A0AAJ6XF55-F1
#
_entry.id   AF-A0AAJ6XF55-F1
#
_cell.length_a   1.000
_cell.length_b   1.000
_cell.length_c   1.000
_cell.angle_alpha   90.00
_cell.angle_beta   90.00
_cell.angle_gamma   90.00
#
_symmetry.space_group_name_H-M   'P 1'
#
loop_
_entity.id
_entity.type
_entity.pdbx_description
1 polymer ?
#
loop_
_entity_poly.entity_id
_entity_poly.type
_entity_poly.pdbx_seq_one_letter_code
_entity_poly.pdbx_strand_id
1 'polypeptide(L)'
;MVTKKLPNSSFRDPEVAYYNNKTGRSPLYLAVENRDRSGILDDLLNTEAPIPTEREDGDSLGMLPQGKSPVHAAVDNRIIGILQKIEEAKPELLRLHDKEFGNPLHYASSTGYVQGVRFLLEKYRAGADETDQEGNYPIHLACKEGSVALLKEFLKVIPYPNEFINKKKAEHSSCSGPKWTWLFDYVHTRTGSEDRRNTAKCDG
;
A
#
# COMPACT_ATOMS: atom_id res chain seq x y z
N MET A 1 17.93 29.33 -49.43
CA MET A 1 17.45 29.60 -48.06
C MET A 1 16.32 28.64 -47.75
N VAL A 2 16.61 27.51 -47.11
CA VAL A 2 15.59 26.54 -46.68
C VAL A 2 15.30 26.85 -45.22
N THR A 3 14.16 27.50 -44.96
CA THR A 3 13.67 27.74 -43.61
C THR A 3 13.36 26.39 -42.97
N LYS A 4 14.26 25.90 -42.12
CA LYS A 4 13.93 24.82 -41.18
C LYS A 4 12.76 25.29 -40.35
N LYS A 5 11.57 24.71 -40.59
CA LYS A 5 10.44 24.81 -39.66
C LYS A 5 10.96 24.30 -38.32
N LEU A 6 11.04 25.19 -37.34
CA LEU A 6 11.19 24.81 -35.94
C LEU A 6 10.02 23.87 -35.59
N PRO A 7 10.27 22.68 -35.02
CA PRO A 7 9.19 21.80 -34.61
C PRO A 7 8.40 22.49 -33.48
N ASN A 8 7.11 22.69 -33.72
CA ASN A 8 6.16 23.21 -32.75
C ASN A 8 6.02 22.24 -31.55
N SER A 9 6.23 22.78 -30.35
CA SER A 9 5.47 22.49 -29.12
C SER A 9 5.27 21.02 -28.69
N SER A 10 6.26 20.46 -27.96
CA SER A 10 6.10 19.78 -26.66
C SER A 10 7.40 19.02 -26.30
N PHE A 11 8.43 19.75 -25.87
CA PHE A 11 9.69 19.18 -25.35
C PHE A 11 9.58 18.79 -23.87
N ARG A 12 8.43 18.24 -23.44
CA ARG A 12 8.31 17.76 -22.05
C ARG A 12 8.56 16.26 -22.08
N ASP A 13 9.76 15.88 -21.67
CA ASP A 13 10.06 14.51 -21.28
C ASP A 13 9.07 14.13 -20.16
N PRO A 14 8.08 13.26 -20.42
CA PRO A 14 7.04 12.97 -19.45
C PRO A 14 7.59 12.17 -18.26
N GLU A 15 8.73 11.48 -18.41
CA GLU A 15 9.36 10.66 -17.39
C GLU A 15 10.00 11.50 -16.28
N VAL A 16 10.20 12.80 -16.53
CA VAL A 16 10.75 13.76 -15.56
C VAL A 16 10.02 13.72 -14.22
N ALA A 17 8.72 13.39 -14.21
CA ALA A 17 7.91 13.26 -13.01
C ALA A 17 8.49 12.24 -12.00
N TYR A 18 9.28 11.27 -12.47
CA TYR A 18 9.86 10.19 -11.69
C TYR A 18 11.37 10.33 -11.44
N TYR A 19 12.04 11.35 -12.00
CA TYR A 19 13.48 11.51 -11.86
C TYR A 19 13.88 11.84 -10.42
N ASN A 20 14.56 10.92 -9.78
CA ASN A 20 14.97 11.07 -8.40
C ASN A 20 16.17 12.02 -8.26
N ASN A 21 16.10 12.93 -7.29
CA ASN A 21 17.26 13.69 -6.85
C ASN A 21 18.22 12.81 -6.01
N LYS A 22 19.34 13.39 -5.53
CA LYS A 22 20.35 12.69 -4.69
C LYS A 22 19.79 12.08 -3.38
N THR A 23 18.57 12.42 -2.99
CA THR A 23 17.90 11.91 -1.79
C THR A 23 16.78 10.92 -2.11
N GLY A 24 16.66 10.48 -3.37
CA GLY A 24 15.61 9.57 -3.82
C GLY A 24 14.23 10.23 -3.94
N ARG A 25 14.13 11.56 -4.04
CA ARG A 25 12.85 12.26 -4.16
C ARG A 25 12.61 12.66 -5.62
N SER A 26 11.52 12.18 -6.20
CA SER A 26 11.05 12.60 -7.52
C SER A 26 10.21 13.88 -7.44
N PRO A 27 10.03 14.63 -8.54
CA PRO A 27 9.10 15.76 -8.58
C PRO A 27 7.69 15.39 -8.12
N LEU A 28 7.19 14.21 -8.50
CA LEU A 28 5.89 13.72 -8.07
C LEU A 28 5.84 13.50 -6.55
N TYR A 29 6.89 12.90 -5.96
CA TYR A 29 7.00 12.76 -4.51
C TYR A 29 7.00 14.12 -3.80
N LEU A 30 7.79 15.08 -4.29
CA LEU A 30 7.91 16.41 -3.71
C LEU A 30 6.59 17.18 -3.76
N ALA A 31 5.81 17.04 -4.84
CA ALA A 31 4.50 17.67 -4.97
C ALA A 31 3.53 17.15 -3.89
N VAL A 32 3.50 15.83 -3.69
CA VAL A 32 2.69 15.19 -2.64
C VAL A 32 3.16 15.59 -1.25
N GLU A 33 4.46 15.54 -1.00
CA GLU A 33 5.04 15.88 0.29
C GLU A 33 4.73 17.33 0.70
N ASN A 34 4.76 18.26 -0.27
CA ASN A 34 4.38 19.66 -0.07
C ASN A 34 2.86 19.89 -0.10
N ARG A 35 2.05 18.81 -0.05
CA ARG A 35 0.58 18.83 0.05
C ARG A 35 -0.09 19.54 -1.11
N ASP A 36 0.48 19.44 -2.31
CA ASP A 36 -0.05 20.01 -3.54
C ASP A 36 -0.43 21.51 -3.44
N ARG A 37 0.35 22.29 -2.70
CA ARG A 37 0.09 23.73 -2.51
C ARG A 37 0.16 24.55 -3.81
N SER A 38 0.78 24.00 -4.85
CA SER A 38 1.03 24.68 -6.12
C SER A 38 0.18 24.17 -7.28
N GLY A 39 -0.70 23.18 -7.08
CA GLY A 39 -1.50 22.54 -8.15
C GLY A 39 -0.67 21.73 -9.16
N ILE A 40 0.63 21.57 -8.90
CA ILE A 40 1.57 20.88 -9.80
C ILE A 40 1.39 19.36 -9.74
N LEU A 41 0.73 18.83 -8.70
CA LEU A 41 0.48 17.40 -8.59
C LEU A 41 -0.38 16.90 -9.76
N ASP A 42 -1.41 17.66 -10.11
CA ASP A 42 -2.34 17.30 -11.18
C ASP A 42 -1.60 17.25 -12.54
N ASP A 43 -0.73 18.23 -12.81
CA ASP A 43 0.09 18.25 -14.03
C ASP A 43 1.06 17.05 -14.10
N LEU A 44 1.67 16.66 -12.98
CA LEU A 44 2.62 15.55 -12.91
C LEU A 44 1.92 14.18 -12.98
N LEU A 45 0.71 14.07 -12.43
CA LEU A 45 -0.09 12.85 -12.52
C LEU A 45 -0.63 12.65 -13.94
N ASN A 46 -0.98 13.72 -14.65
CA ASN A 46 -1.51 13.64 -16.02
C ASN A 46 -0.46 13.41 -17.11
N THR A 47 0.83 13.23 -16.77
CA THR A 47 1.84 12.88 -17.79
C THR A 47 1.64 11.46 -18.31
N GLU A 48 1.82 11.25 -19.62
CA GLU A 48 1.71 9.92 -20.26
C GLU A 48 2.89 8.97 -19.96
N ALA A 49 3.79 9.34 -19.03
CA ALA A 49 4.95 8.52 -18.74
C ALA A 49 4.58 7.22 -18.02
N PRO A 50 5.14 6.09 -18.48
CA PRO A 50 5.03 4.84 -17.77
C PRO A 50 5.64 4.98 -16.38
N ILE A 51 5.05 4.30 -15.40
CA ILE A 51 5.63 4.24 -14.07
C ILE A 51 6.91 3.42 -14.18
N PRO A 52 8.07 3.91 -13.69
CA PRO A 52 9.31 3.16 -13.72
C PRO A 52 9.21 2.00 -12.71
N THR A 53 8.76 0.85 -13.20
CA THR A 53 8.67 -0.42 -12.47
C THR A 53 9.85 -1.34 -12.75
N GLU A 54 10.71 -1.00 -13.72
CA GLU A 54 11.83 -1.83 -14.13
C GLU A 54 13.11 -1.50 -13.35
N ARG A 55 13.85 -2.57 -13.07
CA ARG A 55 15.14 -2.59 -12.41
C ARG A 55 16.12 -3.17 -13.44
N GLU A 56 17.34 -2.64 -13.54
CA GLU A 56 18.37 -3.11 -14.50
C GLU A 56 18.73 -4.60 -14.30
N ASP A 57 18.33 -5.20 -13.18
CA ASP A 57 18.62 -6.56 -12.71
C ASP A 57 17.51 -7.60 -12.96
N GLY A 58 16.40 -7.25 -13.63
CA GLY A 58 15.49 -8.24 -14.25
C GLY A 58 14.47 -8.95 -13.34
N ASP A 59 14.56 -8.86 -12.01
CA ASP A 59 13.52 -9.36 -11.09
C ASP A 59 12.40 -8.31 -10.91
N SER A 60 11.36 -8.46 -11.72
CA SER A 60 10.22 -7.53 -11.83
C SER A 60 9.14 -7.79 -10.76
N LEU A 61 9.28 -7.16 -9.60
CA LEU A 61 8.27 -7.12 -8.54
C LEU A 61 7.87 -5.67 -8.23
N GLY A 62 7.40 -4.90 -9.22
CA GLY A 62 6.68 -3.62 -9.00
C GLY A 62 7.30 -2.66 -7.97
N MET A 63 8.63 -2.62 -7.88
CA MET A 63 9.36 -1.87 -6.85
C MET A 63 9.66 -0.47 -7.37
N LEU A 64 9.54 0.56 -6.52
CA LEU A 64 10.20 1.83 -6.82
C LEU A 64 11.71 1.63 -6.62
N PRO A 65 12.54 1.73 -7.67
CA PRO A 65 13.99 1.54 -7.54
C PRO A 65 14.56 2.68 -6.71
N GLN A 66 14.81 2.43 -5.42
CA GLN A 66 15.53 3.33 -4.49
C GLN A 66 14.88 4.70 -4.22
N GLY A 67 13.81 5.06 -4.94
CA GLY A 67 13.06 6.29 -4.82
C GLY A 67 11.98 6.21 -3.75
N LYS A 68 11.70 7.33 -3.11
CA LYS A 68 10.61 7.46 -2.15
C LYS A 68 9.27 7.42 -2.88
N SER A 69 8.33 6.64 -2.35
CA SER A 69 6.99 6.50 -2.91
C SER A 69 6.13 7.74 -2.65
N PRO A 70 5.53 8.34 -3.69
CA PRO A 70 4.56 9.43 -3.52
C PRO A 70 3.35 9.01 -2.67
N VAL A 71 2.93 7.75 -2.76
CA VAL A 71 1.80 7.23 -1.96
C VAL A 71 2.15 7.15 -0.48
N HIS A 72 3.40 6.77 -0.15
CA HIS A 72 3.86 6.79 1.24
C HIS A 72 3.88 8.22 1.80
N ALA A 73 4.32 9.21 1.01
CA ALA A 73 4.21 10.61 1.42
C ALA A 73 2.75 11.09 1.57
N ALA A 74 1.82 10.60 0.74
CA ALA A 74 0.40 10.91 0.89
C ALA A 74 -0.17 10.33 2.21
N VAL A 75 0.25 9.12 2.57
CA VAL A 75 -0.08 8.46 3.84
C VAL A 75 0.50 9.24 5.03
N ASP A 76 1.77 9.67 4.96
CA ASP A 76 2.40 10.50 6.01
C ASP A 76 1.67 11.82 6.22
N ASN A 77 1.26 12.45 5.12
CA ASN A 77 0.48 13.69 5.18
C ASN A 77 -0.93 13.47 5.76
N ARG A 78 -1.46 12.24 5.73
CA ARG A 78 -2.82 11.87 6.17
C ARG A 78 -3.90 12.71 5.47
N ILE A 79 -3.67 13.05 4.21
CA ILE A 79 -4.62 13.81 3.37
C ILE A 79 -5.23 12.84 2.38
N ILE A 80 -6.47 12.42 2.64
CA ILE A 80 -7.18 11.48 1.78
C ILE A 80 -7.35 12.00 0.34
N GLY A 81 -7.51 13.32 0.17
CA GLY A 81 -7.67 13.94 -1.15
C GLY A 81 -6.47 13.71 -2.07
N ILE A 82 -5.26 13.58 -1.53
CA ILE A 82 -4.08 13.25 -2.35
C ILE A 82 -4.14 11.80 -2.82
N LEU A 83 -4.55 10.86 -1.95
CA LEU A 83 -4.75 9.46 -2.34
C LEU A 83 -5.85 9.32 -3.40
N GLN A 84 -6.93 10.09 -3.28
CA GLN A 84 -8.01 10.16 -4.27
C GLN A 84 -7.51 10.68 -5.62
N LYS A 85 -6.77 11.81 -5.63
CA LYS A 85 -6.16 12.33 -6.86
C LYS A 85 -5.23 11.33 -7.54
N ILE A 86 -4.40 10.64 -6.75
CA ILE A 86 -3.51 9.59 -7.27
C ILE A 86 -4.32 8.45 -7.87
N GLU A 87 -5.40 8.01 -7.21
CA GLU A 87 -6.27 6.94 -7.72
C GLU A 87 -6.97 7.31 -9.03
N GLU A 88 -7.50 8.53 -9.11
CA GLU A 88 -8.23 9.03 -10.27
C GLU A 88 -7.33 9.14 -11.51
N ALA A 89 -6.08 9.60 -11.33
CA ALA A 89 -5.18 9.84 -12.45
C ALA A 89 -4.29 8.63 -12.79
N LYS A 90 -3.72 7.98 -11.77
CA LYS A 90 -2.71 6.91 -11.91
C LYS A 90 -2.86 5.87 -10.78
N PRO A 91 -3.89 5.00 -10.83
CA PRO A 91 -4.19 4.03 -9.76
C PRO A 91 -3.04 3.06 -9.47
N GLU A 92 -2.15 2.85 -10.45
CA GLU A 92 -1.11 1.83 -10.34
C GLU A 92 0.00 2.26 -9.37
N LEU A 93 0.09 3.56 -9.07
CA LEU A 93 0.95 4.08 -8.01
C LEU A 93 0.55 3.53 -6.62
N LEU A 94 -0.73 3.20 -6.41
CA LEU A 94 -1.24 2.65 -5.14
C LEU A 94 -0.81 1.20 -4.87
N ARG A 95 -0.18 0.54 -5.85
CA ARG A 95 0.24 -0.86 -5.76
C ARG A 95 1.74 -1.02 -5.61
N LEU A 96 2.49 0.07 -5.64
CA LEU A 96 3.94 0.03 -5.65
C LEU A 96 4.52 -0.37 -4.30
N HIS A 97 5.42 -1.34 -4.32
CA HIS A 97 6.16 -1.77 -3.15
C HIS A 97 7.30 -0.81 -2.81
N ASP A 98 7.54 -0.63 -1.51
CA ASP A 98 8.73 0.04 -1.01
C ASP A 98 9.94 -0.89 -1.01
N LYS A 99 11.08 -0.38 -0.52
CA LYS A 99 12.36 -1.11 -0.46
C LYS A 99 12.33 -2.37 0.42
N GLU A 100 11.37 -2.46 1.35
CA GLU A 100 11.16 -3.58 2.27
C GLU A 100 10.07 -4.52 1.73
N PHE A 101 9.75 -4.43 0.43
CA PHE A 101 8.65 -5.14 -0.24
C PHE A 101 7.27 -4.85 0.39
N GLY A 102 7.15 -3.79 1.19
CA GLY A 102 5.90 -3.35 1.78
C GLY A 102 5.08 -2.57 0.75
N ASN A 103 3.85 -3.02 0.48
CA ASN A 103 2.90 -2.22 -0.29
C ASN A 103 2.33 -1.06 0.55
N PRO A 104 1.57 -0.12 -0.04
CA PRO A 104 1.03 1.01 0.71
C PRO A 104 0.11 0.65 1.88
N LEU A 105 -0.51 -0.54 1.90
CA LEU A 105 -1.28 -1.02 3.04
C LEU A 105 -0.40 -1.35 4.24
N HIS A 106 0.80 -1.91 4.02
CA HIS A 106 1.78 -2.12 5.10
C HIS A 106 2.13 -0.80 5.77
N TYR A 107 2.45 0.21 4.96
CA TYR A 107 2.84 1.53 5.46
C TYR A 107 1.70 2.28 6.13
N ALA A 108 0.51 2.28 5.55
CA ALA A 108 -0.67 2.89 6.18
C ALA A 108 -1.03 2.17 7.50
N SER A 109 -0.75 0.88 7.62
CA SER A 109 -0.98 0.11 8.84
C SER A 109 0.06 0.41 9.92
N SER A 110 1.35 0.48 9.55
CA SER A 110 2.44 0.80 10.49
C SER A 110 2.38 2.23 11.00
N THR A 111 1.75 3.14 10.25
CA THR A 111 1.52 4.52 10.66
C THR A 111 0.20 4.70 11.41
N GLY A 112 -0.68 3.69 11.49
CA GLY A 112 -1.98 3.84 12.14
C GLY A 112 -3.00 4.68 11.35
N TYR A 113 -2.82 4.90 10.05
CA TYR A 113 -3.69 5.75 9.25
C TYR A 113 -4.97 5.02 8.80
N VAL A 114 -5.96 4.96 9.68
CA VAL A 114 -7.22 4.20 9.47
C VAL A 114 -7.97 4.58 8.20
N GLN A 115 -8.10 5.87 7.91
CA GLN A 115 -8.82 6.31 6.71
C GLN A 115 -8.07 5.94 5.43
N GLY A 116 -6.72 6.03 5.45
CA GLY A 116 -5.88 5.56 4.35
C GLY A 116 -5.98 4.06 4.14
N VAL A 117 -5.94 3.26 5.21
CA VAL A 117 -6.13 1.80 5.12
C VAL A 117 -7.50 1.46 4.55
N ARG A 118 -8.58 2.10 5.00
CA ARG A 118 -9.92 1.87 4.44
C ARG A 118 -9.94 2.15 2.94
N PHE A 119 -9.40 3.29 2.51
CA PHE A 119 -9.36 3.67 1.11
C PHE A 119 -8.52 2.71 0.27
N LEU A 120 -7.32 2.35 0.75
CA LEU A 120 -6.45 1.42 0.07
C LEU A 120 -7.04 0.00 0.01
N LEU A 121 -7.77 -0.46 1.03
CA LEU A 121 -8.48 -1.74 0.99
C LEU A 121 -9.62 -1.76 -0.04
N GLU A 122 -10.29 -0.62 -0.25
CA GLU A 122 -11.33 -0.47 -1.26
C GLU A 122 -10.75 -0.52 -2.68
N LYS A 123 -9.59 0.13 -2.90
CA LYS A 123 -8.98 0.29 -4.23
C LYS A 123 -7.97 -0.79 -4.59
N TYR A 124 -7.35 -1.41 -3.60
CA TYR A 124 -6.29 -2.42 -3.75
C TYR A 124 -6.42 -3.50 -2.67
N ARG A 125 -7.56 -4.20 -2.69
CA ARG A 125 -7.87 -5.28 -1.75
C ARG A 125 -6.82 -6.40 -1.73
N ALA A 126 -6.30 -6.79 -2.90
CA ALA A 126 -5.31 -7.85 -3.03
C ALA A 126 -4.02 -7.58 -2.24
N GLY A 127 -3.65 -6.31 -2.03
CA GLY A 127 -2.50 -5.94 -1.22
C GLY A 127 -2.63 -6.33 0.26
N ALA A 128 -3.82 -6.65 0.75
CA ALA A 128 -4.00 -7.12 2.12
C ALA A 128 -3.46 -8.55 2.33
N ASP A 129 -3.31 -9.32 1.24
CA ASP A 129 -2.83 -10.70 1.25
C ASP A 129 -1.36 -10.82 0.80
N GLU A 130 -0.69 -9.69 0.58
CA GLU A 130 0.74 -9.65 0.27
C GLU A 130 1.57 -9.53 1.54
N THR A 131 2.77 -10.11 1.52
CA THR A 131 3.71 -10.01 2.63
C THR A 131 4.90 -9.12 2.30
N ASP A 132 5.35 -8.34 3.28
CA ASP A 132 6.63 -7.63 3.23
C ASP A 132 7.85 -8.59 3.27
N GLN A 133 9.06 -8.03 3.24
CA GLN A 133 10.31 -8.78 3.28
C GLN A 133 10.48 -9.64 4.55
N GLU A 134 9.84 -9.25 5.65
CA GLU A 134 9.84 -9.98 6.93
C GLU A 134 8.74 -11.07 6.98
N GLY A 135 7.94 -11.21 5.93
CA GLY A 135 6.81 -12.13 5.88
C GLY A 135 5.59 -11.64 6.67
N ASN A 136 5.53 -10.33 6.98
CA ASN A 136 4.38 -9.75 7.64
C ASN A 136 3.32 -9.36 6.62
N TYR A 137 2.04 -9.59 6.94
CA TYR A 137 0.92 -8.98 6.23
C TYR A 137 0.64 -7.58 6.81
N PRO A 138 -0.10 -6.69 6.11
CA PRO A 138 -0.46 -5.38 6.65
C PRO A 138 -1.16 -5.44 8.01
N ILE A 139 -2.00 -6.46 8.23
CA ILE A 139 -2.70 -6.68 9.50
C ILE A 139 -1.74 -6.94 10.67
N HIS A 140 -0.55 -7.51 10.43
CA HIS A 140 0.46 -7.69 11.48
C HIS A 140 1.01 -6.35 11.95
N LEU A 141 1.21 -5.41 11.01
CA LEU A 141 1.66 -4.06 11.34
C LEU A 141 0.56 -3.29 12.06
N ALA A 142 -0.71 -3.48 11.70
CA ALA A 142 -1.84 -2.92 12.45
C ALA A 142 -1.90 -3.45 13.91
N CYS A 143 -1.61 -4.74 14.11
CA CYS A 143 -1.48 -5.34 15.46
C CYS A 143 -0.29 -4.78 16.24
N LYS A 144 0.87 -4.62 15.57
CA LYS A 144 2.08 -4.04 16.17
C LYS A 144 1.83 -2.61 16.62
N GLU A 145 1.15 -1.82 15.79
CA GLU A 145 0.69 -0.46 16.09
C GLU A 145 -0.34 -0.44 17.23
N GLY A 146 -1.09 -1.51 17.42
CA GLY A 146 -2.09 -1.64 18.49
C GLY A 146 -3.42 -0.96 18.18
N SER A 147 -3.71 -0.71 16.90
CA SER A 147 -4.93 -0.02 16.47
C SER A 147 -6.09 -0.99 16.25
N VAL A 148 -7.01 -1.05 17.23
CA VAL A 148 -8.26 -1.82 17.11
C VAL A 148 -9.11 -1.35 15.93
N ALA A 149 -9.06 -0.04 15.61
CA ALA A 149 -9.77 0.52 14.47
C ALA A 149 -9.26 -0.05 13.15
N LEU A 150 -7.94 -0.14 12.96
CA LEU A 150 -7.36 -0.78 11.78
C LEU A 150 -7.79 -2.23 11.66
N LEU A 151 -7.74 -2.98 12.75
CA LEU A 151 -8.12 -4.39 12.75
C LEU A 151 -9.59 -4.58 12.37
N LYS A 152 -10.48 -3.70 12.82
CA LYS A 152 -11.88 -3.70 12.37
C LYS A 152 -12.01 -3.44 10.87
N GLU A 153 -11.19 -2.58 10.27
CA GLU A 153 -11.22 -2.36 8.81
C GLU A 153 -10.75 -3.61 8.06
N PHE A 154 -9.65 -4.23 8.47
CA PHE A 154 -9.17 -5.47 7.86
C PHE A 154 -10.18 -6.61 7.99
N LEU A 155 -10.77 -6.82 9.17
CA LEU A 155 -11.72 -7.92 9.42
C LEU A 155 -13.05 -7.78 8.68
N LYS A 156 -13.43 -6.58 8.23
CA LYS A 156 -14.59 -6.41 7.33
C LYS A 156 -14.34 -6.99 5.95
N VAL A 157 -13.08 -6.95 5.52
CA VAL A 157 -12.63 -7.30 4.18
C VAL A 157 -12.08 -8.73 4.15
N ILE A 158 -11.51 -9.19 5.27
CA ILE A 158 -10.90 -10.52 5.38
C ILE A 158 -11.58 -11.29 6.52
N PRO A 159 -12.52 -12.21 6.20
CA PRO A 159 -13.29 -12.91 7.22
C PRO A 159 -12.48 -13.96 8.00
N TYR A 160 -11.36 -14.45 7.45
CA TYR A 160 -10.57 -15.54 8.04
C TYR A 160 -9.09 -15.18 8.19
N PRO A 161 -8.68 -14.51 9.28
CA PRO A 161 -7.29 -14.09 9.49
C PRO A 161 -6.32 -15.24 9.84
N ASN A 162 -6.83 -16.47 10.02
CA ASN A 162 -6.03 -17.63 10.40
C ASN A 162 -5.04 -18.08 9.31
N GLU A 163 -5.21 -17.62 8.07
CA GLU A 163 -4.28 -17.89 6.96
C GLU A 163 -3.02 -17.01 7.02
N PHE A 164 -3.01 -15.97 7.87
CA PHE A 164 -1.92 -15.01 7.99
C PHE A 164 -0.87 -15.39 9.04
N ILE A 165 -0.69 -16.68 9.34
CA ILE A 165 0.44 -17.09 10.19
C ILE A 165 1.73 -16.73 9.44
N ASN A 166 2.59 -15.92 10.06
CA ASN A 166 3.85 -15.47 9.45
C ASN A 166 4.66 -16.69 8.98
N LYS A 167 4.78 -16.85 7.65
CA LYS A 167 5.41 -18.01 7.00
C LYS A 167 6.92 -18.13 7.31
N LYS A 168 7.57 -17.06 7.81
CA LYS A 168 9.00 -17.04 8.18
C LYS A 168 9.27 -17.24 9.68
N LYS A 169 8.27 -17.14 10.56
CA LYS A 169 8.45 -17.16 12.04
C LYS A 169 7.82 -18.36 12.76
N ALA A 170 7.60 -19.48 12.07
CA ALA A 170 7.23 -20.74 12.73
C ALA A 170 8.32 -21.28 13.70
N GLU A 171 9.52 -20.70 13.71
CA GLU A 171 10.68 -21.28 14.43
C GLU A 171 11.21 -20.45 15.62
N HIS A 172 10.93 -19.15 15.76
CA HIS A 172 11.40 -18.36 16.91
C HIS A 172 10.36 -17.37 17.46
N SER A 173 10.01 -17.63 18.72
CA SER A 173 8.95 -17.06 19.55
C SER A 173 9.14 -15.58 19.93
N SER A 174 8.64 -14.67 19.08
CA SER A 174 8.45 -13.26 19.47
C SER A 174 7.01 -12.74 19.32
N CYS A 175 6.11 -13.49 18.66
CA CYS A 175 4.67 -13.20 18.63
C CYS A 175 3.87 -13.91 19.74
N SER A 176 4.53 -14.42 20.78
CA SER A 176 3.91 -14.94 22.01
C SER A 176 3.57 -13.85 23.03
N GLY A 177 3.35 -12.62 22.58
CA GLY A 177 2.88 -11.52 23.43
C GLY A 177 1.35 -11.54 23.57
N PRO A 178 0.79 -11.02 24.69
CA PRO A 178 -0.66 -10.97 24.95
C PRO A 178 -1.47 -10.17 23.92
N LYS A 179 -0.80 -9.50 22.96
CA LYS A 179 -1.40 -8.79 21.84
C LYS A 179 -1.88 -9.69 20.68
N TRP A 180 -1.58 -10.99 20.68
CA TRP A 180 -2.12 -11.92 19.68
C TRP A 180 -3.22 -12.82 20.26
N THR A 181 -3.12 -13.16 21.55
CA THR A 181 -4.14 -13.97 22.24
C THR A 181 -5.51 -13.31 22.18
N TRP A 182 -5.59 -11.98 22.32
CA TRP A 182 -6.89 -11.29 22.19
C TRP A 182 -7.44 -11.31 20.77
N LEU A 183 -6.60 -11.30 19.71
CA LEU A 183 -7.08 -11.37 18.33
C LEU A 183 -7.59 -12.79 18.05
N PHE A 184 -6.85 -13.82 18.49
CA PHE A 184 -7.29 -15.21 18.42
C PHE A 184 -8.59 -15.42 19.21
N ASP A 185 -8.70 -14.91 20.44
CA ASP A 185 -9.93 -14.97 21.26
C ASP A 185 -11.08 -14.18 20.61
N TYR A 186 -10.82 -12.97 20.09
CA TYR A 186 -11.81 -12.11 19.43
C TYR A 186 -12.36 -12.74 18.15
N VAL A 187 -11.51 -13.40 17.36
CA VAL A 187 -11.91 -14.13 16.16
C VAL A 187 -12.71 -15.38 16.53
N HIS A 188 -12.22 -16.20 17.48
CA HIS A 188 -12.90 -17.43 17.91
C HIS A 188 -14.25 -17.18 18.59
N THR A 189 -14.41 -16.09 19.35
CA THR A 189 -15.68 -15.73 19.99
C THR A 189 -16.75 -15.27 18.99
N ARG A 190 -16.37 -14.69 17.85
CA ARG A 190 -17.33 -14.36 16.77
C ARG A 190 -17.64 -15.56 15.87
N THR A 191 -16.63 -16.32 15.44
CA THR A 191 -16.83 -17.48 14.55
C THR A 191 -17.58 -18.61 15.26
N GLY A 192 -17.41 -18.77 16.58
CA GLY A 192 -18.14 -19.76 17.38
C GLY A 192 -19.63 -19.49 17.61
N SER A 193 -20.17 -18.34 17.16
CA SER A 193 -21.59 -18.00 17.27
C SER A 193 -22.41 -18.30 16.00
N GLU A 194 -21.74 -18.41 14.84
CA GLU A 194 -22.41 -18.70 13.56
C GLU A 194 -22.30 -20.18 13.15
N ASP A 195 -21.36 -20.94 13.71
CA ASP A 195 -21.10 -22.32 13.30
C ASP A 195 -21.90 -23.42 14.05
N ARG A 196 -22.82 -23.02 14.95
CA ARG A 196 -23.75 -23.99 15.59
C ARG A 196 -24.97 -24.36 14.74
N ARG A 197 -24.97 -24.05 13.43
CA ARG A 197 -26.09 -24.36 12.54
C ARG A 197 -25.80 -25.34 11.41
N ASN A 198 -24.61 -25.95 11.31
CA ASN A 198 -24.37 -26.91 10.22
C ASN A 198 -23.58 -28.19 10.56
N THR A 199 -23.70 -28.70 11.79
CA THR A 199 -23.40 -30.11 12.10
C THR A 199 -24.60 -30.75 12.78
N ALA A 200 -25.71 -30.84 12.06
CA ALA A 200 -26.79 -31.76 12.40
C ALA A 200 -27.08 -32.63 11.18
N LYS A 201 -26.94 -33.95 11.39
CA LYS A 201 -27.21 -35.07 10.50
C LYS A 201 -26.08 -35.47 9.55
N CYS A 202 -25.26 -36.39 10.04
CA CYS A 202 -25.04 -37.68 9.37
C CYS A 202 -24.86 -38.74 10.48
N ASP A 203 -25.97 -39.25 11.02
CA ASP A 203 -26.02 -40.55 11.69
C ASP A 203 -27.18 -41.31 11.03
N GLY A 204 -26.88 -42.51 10.52
CA GLY A 204 -27.80 -43.41 9.83
C GLY A 204 -27.03 -44.45 9.03
#